data_AF-A0A933W2K8-F1
#
_entry.id   AF-A0A933W2K8-F1
#
_cell.length_a   1.000
_cell.length_b   1.000
_cell.length_c   1.000
_cell.angle_alpha   90.00
_cell.angle_beta   90.00
_cell.angle_gamma   90.00
#
_symmetry.space_group_name_H-M   'P 1'
#
loop_
_entity.id
_entity.type
_entity.pdbx_description
1 polymer ?
#
loop_
_entity_poly.entity_id
_entity_poly.type
_entity_poly.pdbx_seq_one_letter_code
_entity_poly.pdbx_strand_id
1 'polypeptide(L)'
;MRTDTSTGRSPIAIATIAGLATLAALAATPASAMPPLQCQDFVNFAMSAQAQYYARGCARIPLMHANREGHFQWCLKRSDAVVNADRKAKAAALQSCLVASAPPPKPQSAQMQSTASREPVCSSYGQFGERWRNRATAQGCNVAAIPVPRGWASYAWGANQLFTYCMNTDDAAFRGRSAQALGHKAQLEKACSQQLRRPVRL
;
A
#
# COMPACT_ATOMS: atom_id res chain seq x y z
N MET A 1 34.81 -9.74 69.72
CA MET A 1 36.23 -9.70 69.33
C MET A 1 36.41 -8.59 68.31
N ARG A 2 37.26 -7.62 68.62
CA ARG A 2 37.76 -6.58 67.70
C ARG A 2 38.91 -7.15 66.87
N THR A 3 39.03 -6.75 65.62
CA THR A 3 40.31 -6.48 64.91
C THR A 3 40.05 -5.66 63.65
N ASP A 4 40.11 -4.35 63.83
CA ASP A 4 41.01 -3.39 63.17
C ASP A 4 41.81 -3.71 61.86
N THR A 5 41.82 -2.65 61.02
CA THR A 5 42.93 -2.12 60.17
C THR A 5 43.29 -2.80 58.83
N SER A 6 43.16 -2.06 57.71
CA SER A 6 44.32 -1.42 57.04
C SER A 6 43.98 -0.72 55.71
N THR A 7 44.37 0.55 55.68
CA THR A 7 44.43 1.49 54.55
C THR A 7 45.58 1.20 53.59
N GLY A 8 45.33 1.30 52.28
CA GLY A 8 46.37 1.40 51.25
C GLY A 8 45.97 2.41 50.17
N ARG A 9 46.51 3.62 50.27
CA ARG A 9 46.53 4.63 49.19
C ARG A 9 47.86 4.53 48.46
N SER A 10 47.85 4.70 47.15
CA SER A 10 49.04 5.10 46.37
C SER A 10 48.60 5.87 45.11
N PRO A 11 49.50 6.70 44.54
CA PRO A 11 49.16 8.05 44.11
C PRO A 11 48.88 8.21 42.62
N ILE A 12 48.28 9.38 42.39
CA ILE A 12 47.99 10.09 41.15
C ILE A 12 49.14 10.07 40.13
N ALA A 13 48.82 9.78 38.87
CA ALA A 13 49.56 10.31 37.72
C ALA A 13 48.58 11.02 36.78
N ILE A 14 48.79 12.33 36.64
CA ILE A 14 48.12 13.25 35.71
C ILE A 14 48.91 13.21 34.40
N ALA A 15 48.25 13.05 33.25
CA ALA A 15 48.73 13.58 31.96
C ALA A 15 47.57 13.58 30.93
N THR A 16 46.87 14.71 30.75
CA THR A 16 46.98 15.68 29.65
C THR A 16 46.34 15.28 28.29
N ILE A 17 45.22 15.97 28.02
CA ILE A 17 44.84 16.66 26.76
C ILE A 17 44.73 15.84 25.46
N ALA A 18 43.51 15.75 24.91
CA ALA A 18 43.16 16.35 23.61
C ALA A 18 41.78 15.88 23.11
N GLY A 19 40.96 16.84 22.66
CA GLY A 19 39.98 16.59 21.60
C GLY A 19 38.58 16.16 22.05
N LEU A 20 37.84 17.05 22.72
CA LEU A 20 36.38 17.02 22.65
C LEU A 20 35.98 17.48 21.24
N ALA A 21 36.04 16.57 20.28
CA ALA A 21 35.30 16.70 19.03
C ALA A 21 33.82 16.57 19.38
N THR A 22 33.15 17.71 19.53
CA THR A 22 31.69 17.79 19.55
C THR A 22 31.19 17.33 18.19
N LEU A 23 30.99 16.02 18.05
CA LEU A 23 30.17 15.46 16.99
C LEU A 23 28.76 15.99 17.22
N ALA A 24 28.42 17.06 16.50
CA ALA A 24 27.04 17.42 16.26
C ALA A 24 26.40 16.23 15.53
N ALA A 25 25.83 15.31 16.30
CA ALA A 25 24.91 14.32 15.80
C ALA A 25 23.71 15.10 15.26
N LEU A 26 23.74 15.41 13.96
CA LEU A 26 22.52 15.78 13.25
C LEU A 26 21.57 14.61 13.46
N ALA A 27 20.61 14.80 14.37
CA ALA A 27 19.46 13.93 14.51
C ALA A 27 18.77 13.95 13.15
N ALA A 28 19.05 12.93 12.34
CA ALA A 28 18.30 12.66 11.14
C ALA A 28 16.85 12.51 11.58
N THR A 29 16.04 13.54 11.33
CA THR A 29 14.59 13.43 11.42
C THR A 29 14.21 12.21 10.61
N PRO A 30 13.57 11.19 11.18
CA PRO A 30 13.13 10.03 10.40
C PRO A 30 12.24 10.60 9.30
N ALA A 31 12.73 10.50 8.06
CA ALA A 31 11.94 10.85 6.89
C ALA A 31 10.60 10.13 7.07
N SER A 32 9.50 10.88 7.10
CA SER A 32 8.15 10.35 7.22
C SER A 32 8.02 9.18 6.26
N ALA A 33 8.16 7.97 6.79
CA ALA A 33 8.23 6.78 5.97
C ALA A 33 6.90 6.73 5.23
N MET A 34 6.94 6.85 3.91
CA MET A 34 5.78 6.56 3.09
C MET A 34 5.18 5.25 3.62
N PRO A 35 3.86 5.17 3.83
CA PRO A 35 3.24 3.96 4.36
C PRO A 35 3.78 2.77 3.58
N PRO A 36 4.28 1.72 4.26
CA PRO A 36 5.01 0.66 3.59
C PRO A 36 4.10 0.07 2.52
N LEU A 37 4.57 0.06 1.27
CA LEU A 37 3.87 -0.50 0.09
C LEU A 37 3.21 -1.85 0.41
N GLN A 38 3.84 -2.62 1.29
CA GLN A 38 3.36 -3.88 1.83
C GLN A 38 1.96 -3.83 2.47
N CYS A 39 1.60 -2.77 3.20
CA CYS A 39 0.28 -2.66 3.82
C CYS A 39 -0.82 -2.33 2.81
N GLN A 40 -0.49 -1.56 1.79
CA GLN A 40 -1.41 -1.32 0.68
C GLN A 40 -1.66 -2.60 -0.12
N ASP A 41 -0.60 -3.37 -0.38
CA ASP A 41 -0.69 -4.69 -1.02
C ASP A 41 -1.51 -5.69 -0.18
N PHE A 42 -1.29 -5.72 1.14
CA PHE A 42 -2.06 -6.56 2.05
C PHE A 42 -3.55 -6.22 2.01
N VAL A 43 -3.92 -4.94 2.09
CA VAL A 43 -5.32 -4.51 2.04
C VAL A 43 -5.97 -4.89 0.73
N ASN A 44 -5.29 -4.68 -0.40
CA ASN A 44 -5.81 -5.06 -1.72
C ASN A 44 -6.05 -6.57 -1.82
N PHE A 45 -5.13 -7.37 -1.28
CA PHE A 45 -5.32 -8.82 -1.19
C PHE A 45 -6.51 -9.17 -0.28
N ALA A 46 -6.60 -8.59 0.92
CA ALA A 46 -7.63 -8.91 1.90
C ALA A 46 -9.04 -8.61 1.39
N MET A 47 -9.22 -7.49 0.68
CA MET A 47 -10.50 -7.13 0.05
C MET A 47 -10.86 -8.09 -1.10
N SER A 48 -9.90 -8.39 -1.99
CA SER A 48 -10.13 -9.32 -3.10
C SER A 48 -10.46 -10.74 -2.61
N ALA A 49 -9.73 -11.24 -1.61
CA ALA A 49 -9.98 -12.56 -1.03
C ALA A 49 -11.36 -12.65 -0.38
N GLN A 50 -11.76 -11.60 0.35
CA GLN A 50 -13.09 -11.50 0.93
C GLN A 50 -14.18 -11.52 -0.15
N ALA A 51 -14.04 -10.69 -1.19
CA ALA A 51 -15.03 -10.57 -2.24
C ALA A 51 -15.25 -11.91 -2.96
N GLN A 52 -14.16 -12.61 -3.28
CA GLN A 52 -14.22 -13.95 -3.85
C GLN A 52 -14.87 -14.96 -2.90
N TYR A 53 -14.54 -14.89 -1.61
CA TYR A 53 -15.12 -15.76 -0.59
C TYR A 53 -16.65 -15.57 -0.54
N TYR A 54 -17.16 -14.34 -0.40
CA TYR A 54 -18.61 -14.16 -0.34
C TYR A 54 -19.34 -14.34 -1.67
N ALA A 55 -18.68 -14.08 -2.81
CA ALA A 55 -19.25 -14.39 -4.13
C ALA A 55 -19.50 -15.89 -4.33
N ARG A 56 -18.80 -16.75 -3.58
CA ARG A 56 -18.99 -18.21 -3.57
C ARG A 56 -20.10 -18.67 -2.62
N GLY A 57 -20.75 -17.75 -1.92
CA GLY A 57 -21.80 -18.08 -0.95
C GLY A 57 -21.27 -18.65 0.36
N CYS A 58 -19.97 -18.48 0.65
CA CYS A 58 -19.37 -18.93 1.90
C CYS A 58 -19.98 -18.22 3.12
N ALA A 59 -20.06 -18.93 4.24
CA ALA A 59 -20.54 -18.37 5.51
C ALA A 59 -19.67 -17.20 5.98
N ARG A 60 -20.27 -16.17 6.58
CA ARG A 60 -19.53 -15.02 7.13
C ARG A 60 -18.55 -15.46 8.22
N ILE A 61 -17.29 -15.07 8.07
CA ILE A 61 -16.23 -15.29 9.07
C ILE A 61 -15.57 -13.96 9.47
N PRO A 62 -15.16 -13.79 10.74
CA PRO A 62 -14.52 -12.55 11.21
C PRO A 62 -13.26 -12.18 10.42
N LEU A 63 -12.53 -13.19 9.92
CA LEU A 63 -11.34 -13.02 9.10
C LEU A 63 -11.62 -12.29 7.77
N MET A 64 -12.83 -12.39 7.22
CA MET A 64 -13.21 -11.85 5.91
C MET A 64 -14.13 -10.63 6.08
N HIS A 65 -13.70 -9.58 6.78
CA HIS A 65 -14.49 -8.35 6.97
C HIS A 65 -14.23 -7.27 5.90
N ALA A 66 -15.24 -6.45 5.60
CA ALA A 66 -15.22 -5.47 4.48
C ALA A 66 -14.57 -4.14 4.84
N ASN A 67 -14.13 -4.00 6.09
CA ASN A 67 -13.50 -2.79 6.57
C ASN A 67 -12.06 -2.67 6.03
N ARG A 68 -11.94 -2.05 4.85
CA ARG A 68 -10.67 -1.77 4.18
C ARG A 68 -9.72 -0.92 5.02
N GLU A 69 -10.24 0.16 5.63
CA GLU A 69 -9.46 1.02 6.53
C GLU A 69 -9.00 0.23 7.76
N GLY A 70 -9.86 -0.64 8.30
CA GLY A 70 -9.52 -1.57 9.37
C GLY A 70 -8.33 -2.49 9.02
N HIS A 71 -8.31 -3.07 7.81
CA HIS A 71 -7.16 -3.87 7.34
C HIS A 71 -5.89 -3.04 7.25
N PHE A 72 -5.98 -1.79 6.78
CA PHE A 72 -4.81 -0.91 6.65
C PHE A 72 -4.26 -0.53 8.02
N GLN A 73 -5.11 -0.04 8.93
CA GLN A 73 -4.75 0.33 10.30
C GLN A 73 -4.24 -0.86 11.11
N TRP A 74 -4.77 -2.06 10.86
CA TRP A 74 -4.26 -3.28 11.46
C TRP A 74 -2.85 -3.57 10.95
N CYS A 75 -2.61 -3.51 9.64
CA CYS A 75 -1.29 -3.78 9.06
C CYS A 75 -0.20 -2.84 9.57
N LEU A 76 -0.50 -1.54 9.69
CA LEU A 76 0.44 -0.53 10.20
C LEU A 76 0.93 -0.83 11.63
N LYS A 77 0.21 -1.65 12.39
CA LYS A 77 0.50 -1.99 13.80
C LYS A 77 1.07 -3.39 13.99
N ARG A 78 1.50 -4.04 12.90
CA ARG A 78 1.94 -5.45 12.89
C ARG A 78 3.27 -5.60 12.18
N SER A 79 4.00 -6.65 12.55
CA SER A 79 5.21 -7.05 11.85
C SER A 79 4.85 -7.79 10.56
N ASP A 80 5.76 -7.77 9.58
CA ASP A 80 5.67 -8.48 8.31
C ASP A 80 5.30 -9.95 8.47
N ALA A 81 5.87 -10.61 9.48
CA ALA A 81 5.58 -12.01 9.79
C ALA A 81 4.09 -12.22 10.12
N VAL A 82 3.50 -11.33 10.91
CA VAL A 82 2.08 -11.40 11.28
C VAL A 82 1.19 -11.06 10.08
N VAL A 83 1.54 -10.04 9.29
CA VAL A 83 0.82 -9.69 8.05
C VAL A 83 0.83 -10.86 7.06
N ASN A 84 1.96 -11.55 6.92
CA ASN A 84 2.08 -12.71 6.04
C ASN A 84 1.31 -13.94 6.56
N ALA A 85 1.26 -14.14 7.88
CA ALA A 85 0.45 -15.21 8.48
C ALA A 85 -1.04 -14.97 8.22
N ASP A 86 -1.53 -13.74 8.38
CA ASP A 86 -2.91 -13.38 8.12
C ASP A 86 -3.28 -13.50 6.62
N ARG A 87 -2.35 -13.10 5.74
CA ARG A 87 -2.47 -13.32 4.29
C ARG A 87 -2.67 -14.79 3.95
N LYS A 88 -1.85 -15.67 4.54
CA LYS A 88 -1.97 -17.13 4.37
C LYS A 88 -3.28 -17.67 4.93
N ALA A 89 -3.72 -17.19 6.09
CA ALA A 89 -4.99 -17.61 6.70
C ALA A 89 -6.19 -17.26 5.81
N LYS A 90 -6.25 -16.05 5.25
CA LYS A 90 -7.31 -15.65 4.31
C LYS A 90 -7.26 -16.47 3.03
N ALA A 91 -6.08 -16.71 2.47
CA ALA A 91 -5.93 -17.55 1.27
C ALA A 91 -6.41 -18.99 1.52
N ALA A 92 -6.07 -19.57 2.68
CA ALA A 92 -6.53 -20.89 3.08
C ALA A 92 -8.05 -20.94 3.25
N ALA A 93 -8.64 -19.95 3.93
CA ALA A 93 -10.10 -19.87 4.09
C ALA A 93 -10.82 -19.76 2.74
N LEU A 94 -10.29 -18.95 1.82
CA LEU A 94 -10.79 -18.86 0.44
C LEU A 94 -10.73 -20.23 -0.25
N GLN A 95 -9.58 -20.89 -0.22
CA GLN A 95 -9.40 -22.19 -0.85
C GLN A 95 -10.34 -23.25 -0.27
N SER A 96 -10.46 -23.33 1.06
CA SER A 96 -11.38 -24.26 1.72
C SER A 96 -12.82 -24.06 1.26
N CYS A 97 -13.26 -22.80 1.10
CA CYS A 97 -14.59 -22.57 0.60
C CYS A 97 -14.74 -22.90 -0.89
N LEU A 98 -13.74 -22.59 -1.72
CA LEU A 98 -13.76 -22.96 -3.14
C LEU A 98 -13.91 -24.48 -3.34
N VAL A 99 -13.33 -25.29 -2.45
CA VAL A 99 -13.44 -26.75 -2.48
C VAL A 99 -14.78 -27.24 -1.91
N ALA A 100 -15.31 -26.60 -0.88
CA ALA A 100 -16.57 -26.99 -0.24
C ALA A 100 -17.84 -26.53 -0.98
N SER A 101 -17.72 -25.54 -1.86
CA SER A 101 -18.86 -25.00 -2.61
C SER A 101 -19.14 -25.84 -3.86
N ALA A 102 -20.38 -26.27 -4.05
CA ALA A 102 -20.89 -26.68 -5.37
C ALA A 102 -20.65 -25.56 -6.42
N PRO A 103 -20.63 -25.84 -7.73
CA PRO A 103 -20.47 -24.80 -8.76
C PRO A 103 -21.40 -23.62 -8.48
N PRO A 104 -20.91 -22.38 -8.65
CA PRO A 104 -21.49 -21.21 -8.02
C PRO A 104 -22.98 -21.09 -8.36
N PRO A 105 -23.87 -20.82 -7.37
CA PRO A 105 -25.25 -20.49 -7.68
C PRO A 105 -25.27 -19.30 -8.65
N LYS A 106 -26.16 -19.35 -9.64
CA LYS A 106 -26.37 -18.23 -10.57
C LYS A 106 -26.51 -16.94 -9.74
N PRO A 107 -25.75 -15.88 -10.04
CA PRO A 107 -25.62 -14.79 -9.08
C PRO A 107 -26.96 -14.13 -8.79
N GLN A 108 -27.26 -13.95 -7.51
CA GLN A 108 -28.45 -13.24 -7.05
C GLN A 108 -28.20 -11.73 -7.16
N SER A 109 -29.00 -11.08 -8.01
CA SER A 109 -29.04 -9.63 -8.33
C SER A 109 -27.89 -9.05 -9.16
N ALA A 110 -28.28 -8.33 -10.22
CA ALA A 110 -27.38 -7.62 -11.14
C ALA A 110 -26.47 -6.58 -10.43
N GLN A 111 -26.87 -6.11 -9.25
CA GLN A 111 -26.15 -5.12 -8.46
C GLN A 111 -24.98 -5.72 -7.68
N MET A 112 -25.08 -6.96 -7.17
CA MET A 112 -23.94 -7.67 -6.57
C MET A 112 -22.98 -8.22 -7.64
N GLN A 113 -23.50 -8.61 -8.82
CA GLN A 113 -22.65 -8.99 -9.96
C GLN A 113 -21.79 -7.83 -10.45
N SER A 114 -22.32 -6.60 -10.52
CA SER A 114 -21.55 -5.45 -11.01
C SER A 114 -20.43 -5.06 -10.04
N THR A 115 -20.67 -5.08 -8.72
CA THR A 115 -19.63 -4.80 -7.73
C THR A 115 -18.57 -5.89 -7.67
N ALA A 116 -18.96 -7.17 -7.70
CA ALA A 116 -18.02 -8.29 -7.63
C ALA A 116 -17.19 -8.48 -8.91
N SER A 117 -17.75 -8.17 -10.08
CA SER A 117 -17.01 -8.25 -11.36
C SER A 117 -16.08 -7.06 -11.57
N ARG A 118 -16.43 -5.89 -11.04
CA ARG A 118 -15.68 -4.64 -11.25
C ARG A 118 -14.56 -4.43 -10.24
N GLU A 119 -14.71 -4.92 -9.01
CA GLU A 119 -13.70 -4.82 -7.97
C GLU A 119 -12.29 -5.29 -8.41
N PRO A 120 -12.09 -6.49 -8.99
CA PRO A 120 -10.75 -6.91 -9.40
C PRO A 120 -10.15 -6.00 -10.48
N VAL A 121 -10.97 -5.48 -11.40
CA VAL A 121 -10.55 -4.53 -12.43
C VAL A 121 -10.16 -3.19 -11.81
N CYS A 122 -10.97 -2.67 -10.88
CA CYS A 122 -10.69 -1.42 -10.20
C CYS A 122 -9.49 -1.50 -9.25
N SER A 123 -9.31 -2.64 -8.59
CA SER A 123 -8.17 -2.90 -7.71
C SER A 123 -6.88 -2.92 -8.54
N SER A 124 -6.90 -3.65 -9.66
CA SER A 124 -5.82 -3.65 -10.65
C SER A 124 -5.52 -2.24 -11.17
N TYR A 125 -6.55 -1.49 -11.59
CA TYR A 125 -6.44 -0.10 -12.05
C TYR A 125 -5.74 0.79 -11.01
N GLY A 126 -6.17 0.73 -9.75
CA GLY A 126 -5.57 1.51 -8.67
C GLY A 126 -4.10 1.19 -8.46
N GLN A 127 -3.75 -0.09 -8.42
CA GLN A 127 -2.36 -0.52 -8.25
C GLN A 127 -1.45 -0.12 -9.42
N PHE A 128 -1.93 -0.28 -10.66
CA PHE A 128 -1.13 0.10 -11.83
C PHE A 128 -0.92 1.62 -11.93
N GLY A 129 -1.96 2.42 -11.67
CA GLY A 129 -1.83 3.87 -11.66
C GLY A 129 -0.83 4.36 -10.60
N GLU A 130 -0.88 3.78 -9.39
CA GLU A 130 0.10 4.09 -8.34
C GLU A 130 1.53 3.68 -8.72
N ARG A 131 1.72 2.50 -9.33
CA ARG A 131 3.03 2.06 -9.81
C ARG A 131 3.61 3.03 -10.84
N TRP A 132 2.82 3.50 -11.80
CA TRP A 132 3.28 4.45 -12.80
C TRP A 132 3.57 5.83 -12.22
N ARG A 133 2.73 6.31 -11.30
CA ARG A 133 2.98 7.55 -10.56
C ARG A 133 4.32 7.48 -9.84
N ASN A 134 4.56 6.41 -9.08
CA ASN A 134 5.80 6.25 -8.32
C ASN A 134 7.02 6.19 -9.25
N ARG A 135 6.92 5.51 -10.40
CA ARG A 135 7.98 5.50 -11.43
C ARG A 135 8.21 6.88 -12.07
N ALA A 136 7.14 7.65 -12.30
CA ALA A 136 7.23 8.99 -12.87
C ALA A 136 7.93 9.95 -11.89
N THR A 137 7.52 9.93 -10.62
CA THR A 137 8.15 10.72 -9.56
C THR A 137 9.62 10.34 -9.39
N ALA A 138 9.95 9.04 -9.41
CA ALA A 138 11.34 8.58 -9.35
C ALA A 138 12.20 9.06 -10.54
N GLN A 139 11.59 9.34 -11.70
CA GLN A 139 12.27 9.93 -12.86
C GLN A 139 12.38 11.46 -12.81
N GLY A 140 11.91 12.09 -11.72
CA GLY A 140 11.94 13.54 -11.50
C GLY A 140 10.66 14.27 -11.96
N CYS A 141 9.63 13.55 -12.40
CA CYS A 141 8.38 14.16 -12.84
C CYS A 141 7.55 14.67 -11.64
N ASN A 142 7.15 15.94 -11.67
CA ASN A 142 6.23 16.50 -10.70
C ASN A 142 4.79 16.20 -11.13
N VAL A 143 4.32 15.00 -10.77
CA VAL A 143 2.99 14.47 -11.09
C VAL A 143 1.84 15.29 -10.52
N ALA A 144 2.05 16.05 -9.44
CA ALA A 144 1.04 16.91 -8.85
C ALA A 144 0.76 18.17 -9.69
N ALA A 145 1.73 18.60 -10.50
CA ALA A 145 1.59 19.76 -11.39
C ALA A 145 0.98 19.40 -12.76
N ILE A 146 0.73 18.12 -13.04
CA ILE A 146 0.16 17.70 -14.32
C ILE A 146 -1.35 17.95 -14.32
N PRO A 147 -1.87 18.78 -15.23
CA PRO A 147 -3.31 18.99 -15.33
C PRO A 147 -4.01 17.72 -15.80
N VAL A 148 -5.10 17.36 -15.12
CA VAL A 148 -5.97 16.25 -15.51
C VAL A 148 -7.24 16.76 -16.19
N PRO A 149 -7.75 16.04 -17.22
CA PRO A 149 -9.02 16.40 -17.84
C PRO A 149 -10.16 16.43 -16.80
N ARG A 150 -11.18 17.27 -17.06
CA ARG A 150 -12.33 17.37 -16.16
C ARG A 150 -13.00 15.99 -15.97
N GLY A 151 -13.23 15.63 -14.71
CA GLY A 151 -13.83 14.35 -14.34
C GLY A 151 -12.85 13.19 -14.29
N TRP A 152 -11.53 13.41 -14.43
CA TRP A 152 -10.51 12.39 -14.21
C TRP A 152 -9.94 12.47 -12.79
N ALA A 153 -9.51 11.31 -12.30
CA ALA A 153 -8.63 11.22 -11.15
C ALA A 153 -7.30 11.96 -11.40
N SER A 154 -6.85 12.77 -10.45
CA SER A 154 -5.53 13.41 -10.51
C SER A 154 -4.41 12.37 -10.55
N TYR A 155 -3.30 12.66 -11.25
CA TYR A 155 -2.10 11.83 -11.21
C TYR A 155 -1.44 11.78 -9.83
N ALA A 156 -1.80 12.70 -8.92
CA ALA A 156 -1.37 12.66 -7.53
C ALA A 156 -2.10 11.58 -6.69
N TRP A 157 -3.21 11.04 -7.20
CA TRP A 157 -4.02 10.06 -6.47
C TRP A 157 -3.27 8.72 -6.31
N GLY A 158 -3.36 8.15 -5.11
CA GLY A 158 -2.87 6.80 -4.80
C GLY A 158 -3.85 5.72 -5.20
N ALA A 159 -3.46 4.46 -5.01
CA ALA A 159 -4.25 3.32 -5.47
C ALA A 159 -5.69 3.32 -4.93
N ASN A 160 -5.89 3.82 -3.70
CA ASN A 160 -7.21 3.85 -3.07
C ASN A 160 -8.16 4.85 -3.74
N GLN A 161 -7.67 6.06 -4.06
CA GLN A 161 -8.51 7.06 -4.73
C GLN A 161 -8.80 6.64 -6.17
N LEU A 162 -7.82 6.04 -6.86
CA LEU A 162 -8.00 5.47 -8.20
C LEU A 162 -8.99 4.30 -8.20
N PHE A 163 -8.91 3.40 -7.21
CA PHE A 163 -9.88 2.33 -7.00
C PHE A 163 -11.29 2.89 -6.79
N THR A 164 -11.43 3.86 -5.88
CA THR A 164 -12.71 4.48 -5.53
C THR A 164 -13.32 5.18 -6.74
N TYR A 165 -12.51 5.90 -7.52
CA TYR A 165 -12.92 6.49 -8.79
C TYR A 165 -13.45 5.44 -9.76
N CYS A 166 -12.71 4.36 -9.96
CA CYS A 166 -13.12 3.27 -10.84
C CYS A 166 -14.44 2.62 -10.42
N MET A 167 -14.64 2.43 -9.11
CA MET A 167 -15.86 1.84 -8.55
C MET A 167 -17.08 2.76 -8.68
N ASN A 168 -16.87 4.08 -8.61
CA ASN A 168 -17.95 5.08 -8.65
C ASN A 168 -18.23 5.63 -10.05
N THR A 169 -17.45 5.23 -11.05
CA THR A 169 -17.69 5.56 -12.46
C THR A 169 -18.52 4.45 -13.08
N ASP A 170 -19.45 4.72 -13.99
CA ASP A 170 -20.16 3.65 -14.70
C ASP A 170 -19.26 2.92 -15.72
N ASP A 171 -19.70 1.79 -16.28
CA ASP A 171 -18.89 0.97 -17.19
C ASP A 171 -18.57 1.68 -18.51
N ALA A 172 -19.49 2.51 -19.03
CA ALA A 172 -19.29 3.24 -20.28
C ALA A 172 -18.30 4.40 -20.08
N ALA A 173 -18.43 5.12 -18.98
CA ALA A 173 -17.53 6.17 -18.54
C ALA A 173 -16.16 5.59 -18.13
N PHE A 174 -16.08 4.37 -17.61
CA PHE A 174 -14.81 3.73 -17.31
C PHE A 174 -14.16 3.10 -18.55
N ARG A 175 -14.89 2.44 -19.44
CA ARG A 175 -14.32 1.95 -20.72
C ARG A 175 -13.88 3.11 -21.61
N GLY A 176 -14.59 4.25 -21.56
CA GLY A 176 -14.16 5.49 -22.19
C GLY A 176 -13.03 6.24 -21.46
N ARG A 177 -12.66 5.88 -20.21
CA ARG A 177 -11.74 6.66 -19.35
C ARG A 177 -10.82 5.84 -18.41
N SER A 178 -10.64 4.54 -18.60
CA SER A 178 -9.79 3.70 -17.73
C SER A 178 -8.33 3.65 -18.19
N ALA A 179 -7.45 3.32 -17.26
CA ALA A 179 -6.01 3.53 -17.34
C ALA A 179 -5.29 2.49 -18.19
N GLN A 180 -5.83 1.27 -18.23
CA GLN A 180 -5.37 0.19 -19.10
C GLN A 180 -6.03 0.25 -20.48
N ALA A 181 -7.19 0.91 -20.61
CA ALA A 181 -7.95 0.81 -21.85
C ALA A 181 -7.51 1.79 -22.95
N LEU A 182 -6.97 3.01 -22.67
CA LEU A 182 -6.51 3.88 -23.78
C LEU A 182 -5.68 5.14 -23.41
N GLY A 183 -5.11 5.30 -22.20
CA GLY A 183 -4.28 6.51 -22.05
C GLY A 183 -3.70 6.95 -20.71
N HIS A 184 -4.07 6.44 -19.54
CA HIS A 184 -3.53 7.03 -18.29
C HIS A 184 -2.00 6.89 -18.23
N LYS A 185 -1.46 5.70 -18.53
CA LYS A 185 0.00 5.51 -18.66
C LYS A 185 0.59 6.43 -19.74
N ALA A 186 0.04 6.39 -20.95
CA ALA A 186 0.58 7.13 -22.09
C ALA A 186 0.49 8.66 -21.91
N GLN A 187 -0.57 9.16 -21.27
CA GLN A 187 -0.75 10.57 -20.93
C GLN A 187 0.22 10.99 -19.82
N LEU A 188 0.42 10.14 -18.80
CA LEU A 188 1.44 10.39 -17.78
C LEU A 188 2.84 10.39 -18.39
N GLU A 189 3.17 9.41 -19.25
CA GLU A 189 4.42 9.39 -20.03
C GLU A 189 4.57 10.66 -20.88
N LYS A 190 3.52 11.07 -21.61
CA LYS A 190 3.53 12.29 -22.44
C LYS A 190 3.74 13.55 -21.62
N ALA A 191 2.98 13.73 -20.54
CA ALA A 191 3.07 14.89 -19.67
C ALA A 191 4.43 14.97 -18.96
N CYS A 192 4.92 13.85 -18.44
CA CYS A 192 6.26 13.78 -17.86
C CYS A 192 7.34 14.01 -18.91
N SER A 193 7.17 13.50 -20.14
CA SER A 193 8.13 13.76 -21.22
C SER A 193 8.20 15.25 -21.58
N GLN A 194 7.05 15.94 -21.60
CA GLN A 194 6.98 17.39 -21.82
C GLN A 194 7.65 18.17 -20.68
N GLN A 195 7.39 17.77 -19.43
CA GLN A 195 7.97 18.43 -18.26
C GLN A 195 9.50 18.24 -18.18
N LEU A 196 9.99 17.04 -18.44
CA LEU A 196 11.40 16.68 -18.32
C LEU A 196 12.20 16.94 -19.61
N ARG A 197 11.55 17.36 -20.69
CA ARG A 197 12.15 17.57 -22.03
C ARG A 197 12.92 16.35 -22.55
N ARG A 198 12.48 15.14 -22.20
CA ARG A 198 13.06 13.86 -22.65
C ARG A 198 11.98 12.77 -22.68
N PRO A 199 12.15 11.70 -23.47
CA PRO A 199 11.21 10.58 -23.46
C PRO A 199 11.15 9.91 -22.08
N VAL A 200 9.95 9.68 -21.57
CA VAL A 200 9.66 8.97 -20.31
C VAL A 200 8.91 7.67 -20.62
N ARG A 201 9.31 6.57 -19.97
CA ARG A 201 8.63 5.27 -20.05
C ARG A 201 8.32 4.76 -18.63
N LEU A 202 7.09 4.33 -18.41
CA LEU A 202 6.55 3.96 -17.09
C LEU A 202 6.10 2.50 -16.99
#